data_AF-A0A845UXM5-F1
#
_entry.id   AF-A0A845UXM5-F1
#
_cell.length_a   1.000
_cell.length_b   1.000
_cell.length_c   1.000
_cell.angle_alpha   90.00
_cell.angle_beta   90.00
_cell.angle_gamma   90.00
#
_symmetry.space_group_name_H-M   'P 1'
#
loop_
_entity.id
_entity.type
_entity.pdbx_description
1 polymer ?
#
loop_
_entity_poly.entity_id
_entity_poly.type
_entity_poly.pdbx_seq_one_letter_code
_entity_poly.pdbx_strand_id
1 'polypeptide(L)'
;MTHSGTHRPYRPSNGTEGDTFMAGWCANCALADYEGDGCTIQLRALAHSIDEPEYPADWNHTNGGEPQCTAFRTEAESEPRCRETLDMFDRLEDQPAQPRRAQ
;
A
#
# COMPACT_ATOMS: atom_id res chain seq x y z
N MET A 1 7.74 -24.40 17.84
CA MET A 1 8.92 -23.55 17.63
C MET A 1 8.41 -22.26 16.98
N THR A 2 8.33 -21.19 17.78
CA THR A 2 7.82 -19.88 17.38
C THR A 2 8.69 -19.33 16.26
N HIS A 3 8.11 -19.10 15.09
CA HIS A 3 8.82 -18.44 13.99
C HIS A 3 8.97 -16.97 14.37
N SER A 4 10.06 -16.64 15.06
CA SER A 4 10.52 -15.27 15.18
C SER A 4 11.01 -14.86 13.79
N GLY A 5 10.09 -14.44 12.92
CA GLY A 5 10.43 -13.90 11.61
C GLY A 5 11.34 -12.70 11.83
N THR A 6 12.58 -12.79 11.36
CA THR A 6 13.57 -11.72 11.53
C THR A 6 13.08 -10.49 10.78
N HIS A 7 12.64 -9.46 11.51
CA HIS A 7 12.36 -8.16 10.90
C HIS A 7 13.65 -7.63 10.29
N ARG A 8 13.67 -7.47 8.97
CA ARG A 8 14.84 -6.99 8.22
C ARG A 8 14.44 -5.72 7.47
N PRO A 9 14.79 -4.53 7.99
CA PRO A 9 14.49 -3.26 7.34
C PRO A 9 14.97 -3.25 5.88
N TYR A 10 14.19 -2.62 5.02
CA TYR A 10 14.49 -2.48 3.60
C TYR A 10 14.88 -1.04 3.30
N ARG A 11 16.01 -0.86 2.61
CA ARG A 11 16.42 0.41 2.01
C ARG A 11 16.84 0.15 0.57
N PRO A 12 16.32 0.90 -0.41
CA PRO A 12 16.75 0.77 -1.79
C PRO A 12 18.24 1.04 -1.95
N SER A 13 18.90 0.27 -2.80
CA SER A 13 20.33 0.40 -3.07
C SER A 13 20.65 1.58 -3.99
N ASN A 14 19.67 2.03 -4.78
CA ASN A 14 19.78 3.14 -5.71
C ASN A 14 18.40 3.76 -6.03
N GLY A 15 18.42 4.87 -6.79
CA GLY A 15 17.21 5.61 -7.16
C GLY A 15 16.21 4.80 -8.00
N THR A 16 16.69 3.98 -8.94
CA THR A 16 15.82 3.16 -9.80
C THR A 16 15.09 2.08 -9.02
N GLU A 17 15.78 1.40 -8.11
CA GLU A 17 15.19 0.42 -7.21
C GLU A 17 14.15 1.09 -6.29
N GLY A 18 14.49 2.26 -5.76
CA GLY A 18 13.57 3.04 -4.92
C GLY A 18 12.31 3.45 -5.67
N ASP A 19 12.45 3.96 -6.89
CA ASP A 19 11.34 4.34 -7.75
C ASP A 19 10.43 3.13 -8.07
N THR A 20 11.03 1.98 -8.41
CA THR A 20 10.29 0.74 -8.68
C THR A 20 9.50 0.29 -7.45
N PHE A 21 10.13 0.30 -6.28
CA PHE A 21 9.48 -0.06 -5.02
C PHE A 21 8.33 0.89 -4.69
N MET A 22 8.55 2.19 -4.78
CA MET A 22 7.54 3.21 -4.48
C MET A 22 6.38 3.17 -5.49
N ALA A 23 6.66 2.90 -6.77
CA ALA A 23 5.63 2.70 -7.80
C ALA A 23 4.78 1.45 -7.54
N GLY A 24 5.37 0.36 -7.03
CA GLY A 24 4.63 -0.85 -6.68
C GLY A 24 3.77 -0.72 -5.42
N TRP A 25 4.23 0.06 -4.44
CA TRP A 25 3.60 0.16 -3.12
C TRP A 25 2.97 1.53 -2.87
N CYS A 26 3.77 2.58 -2.70
CA CYS A 26 3.32 3.89 -2.26
C CYS A 26 2.33 4.53 -3.23
N ALA A 27 2.59 4.46 -4.53
CA ALA A 27 1.74 5.07 -5.56
C ALA A 27 0.35 4.40 -5.69
N ASN A 28 0.21 3.15 -5.24
CA ASN A 28 -1.04 2.38 -5.28
C ASN A 28 -1.69 2.21 -3.91
N CYS A 29 -1.14 2.84 -2.86
CA CYS A 29 -1.63 2.64 -1.51
C CYS A 29 -2.88 3.50 -1.28
N ALA A 30 -3.92 2.94 -0.68
CA ALA A 30 -5.11 3.69 -0.27
C ALA A 30 -4.81 4.78 0.78
N LEU A 31 -3.68 4.69 1.47
CA LEU A 31 -3.18 5.72 2.40
C LEU A 31 -2.41 6.84 1.69
N ALA A 32 -2.27 6.79 0.37
CA ALA A 32 -1.70 7.88 -0.42
C ALA A 32 -2.76 8.98 -0.57
N ASP A 33 -2.88 9.79 0.48
CA ASP A 33 -3.68 11.01 0.46
C ASP A 33 -2.76 12.23 0.28
N TYR A 34 -3.02 13.02 -0.75
CA TYR A 34 -2.28 14.25 -1.05
C TYR A 34 -2.96 15.50 -0.48
N GLU A 35 -4.17 15.37 0.04
CA GLU A 35 -5.01 16.48 0.52
C GLU A 35 -5.24 16.44 2.05
N GLY A 36 -4.74 15.41 2.74
CA GLY A 36 -4.92 15.17 4.18
C GLY A 36 -3.68 14.63 4.91
N ASP A 37 -3.89 13.92 6.02
CA ASP A 37 -2.83 13.27 6.83
C ASP A 37 -2.32 12.00 6.14
N GLY A 38 -1.73 12.16 4.95
CA GLY A 38 -1.23 11.07 4.12
C GLY A 38 -0.14 10.22 4.79
N CYS A 39 0.18 9.08 4.16
CA CYS A 39 1.20 8.17 4.64
C CYS A 39 2.60 8.83 4.75
N THR A 40 3.13 8.96 5.97
CA THR A 40 4.44 9.57 6.23
C THR A 40 5.62 8.60 6.09
N ILE A 41 5.37 7.32 5.87
CA ILE A 41 6.39 6.27 5.81
C ILE A 41 7.41 6.56 4.71
N GLN A 42 6.95 6.90 3.50
CA GLN A 42 7.83 7.22 2.37
C GLN A 42 8.74 8.40 2.71
N LEU A 43 8.19 9.47 3.28
CA LEU A 43 8.94 10.65 3.68
C LEU A 43 10.01 10.30 4.73
N ARG A 44 9.66 9.49 5.73
CA ARG A 44 10.61 9.05 6.78
C ARG A 44 11.73 8.18 6.21
N ALA A 45 11.44 7.29 5.26
CA ALA A 45 12.46 6.47 4.61
C ALA A 45 13.46 7.32 3.79
N LEU A 46 13.00 8.44 3.23
CA LEU A 46 13.85 9.38 2.49
C LEU A 46 14.62 10.34 3.41
N ALA A 47 14.06 10.69 4.56
CA ALA A 47 14.65 11.65 5.51
C ALA A 47 15.69 11.03 6.45
N HIS A 48 15.53 9.75 6.81
CA HIS A 48 16.35 9.07 7.81
C HIS A 48 17.24 7.97 7.23
N SER A 49 18.35 7.69 7.90
CA SER A 49 19.22 6.54 7.67
C SER A 49 18.58 5.26 8.23
N ILE A 50 18.91 4.09 7.68
CA ILE A 50 18.29 2.81 8.06
C ILE A 50 18.49 2.42 9.54
N ASP A 51 19.54 2.95 10.17
CA ASP A 51 19.92 2.72 11.57
C ASP A 51 19.29 3.73 12.55
N GLU A 52 18.61 4.77 12.05
CA GLU A 52 17.91 5.73 12.88
C GLU A 52 16.55 5.18 13.34
N PRO A 53 16.14 5.43 14.60
CA PRO A 53 14.86 4.95 15.13
C PRO A 53 13.65 5.55 14.40
N GLU A 54 13.83 6.68 13.72
CA GLU A 54 12.81 7.31 12.90
C GLU A 54 12.64 6.64 11.53
N TYR A 55 13.57 5.78 11.10
CA TYR A 55 13.40 5.00 9.87
C TYR A 55 12.20 4.05 9.99
N PRO A 56 11.32 3.97 8.97
CA PRO A 56 10.11 3.19 9.11
C PRO A 56 10.40 1.69 9.14
N ALA A 57 9.87 1.01 10.16
CA ALA A 57 9.90 -0.46 10.23
C ALA A 57 9.00 -1.12 9.16
N ASP A 58 8.05 -0.37 8.59
CA ASP A 58 7.10 -0.88 7.62
C ASP A 58 7.74 -1.28 6.29
N TRP A 59 8.84 -0.62 5.92
CA TRP A 59 9.66 -1.04 4.79
C TRP A 59 10.60 -2.14 5.26
N ASN A 60 10.29 -3.37 4.92
CA ASN A 60 11.04 -4.54 5.33
C ASN A 60 11.09 -5.59 4.23
N HIS A 61 11.91 -6.60 4.43
CA HIS A 61 11.91 -7.78 3.59
C HIS A 61 10.91 -8.81 4.13
N THR A 62 10.19 -9.45 3.21
CA THR A 62 9.45 -10.68 3.49
C THR A 62 10.40 -11.79 3.96
N ASN A 63 9.84 -12.88 4.51
CA ASN A 63 10.61 -14.09 4.81
C ASN A 63 11.31 -14.68 3.57
N GLY A 64 10.81 -14.39 2.36
CA GLY A 64 11.42 -14.80 1.09
C GLY A 64 12.57 -13.90 0.63
N GLY A 65 12.84 -12.81 1.34
CA GLY A 65 13.87 -11.83 0.98
C GLY A 65 13.42 -10.74 0.01
N GLU A 66 12.15 -10.75 -0.42
CA GLU A 66 11.59 -9.71 -1.29
C GLU A 66 11.19 -8.46 -0.48
N PRO A 67 11.44 -7.24 -0.98
CA PRO A 67 11.06 -6.01 -0.29
C PRO A 67 9.54 -5.79 -0.31
N GLN A 68 8.98 -5.36 0.81
CA GLN A 68 7.57 -5.06 0.98
C GLN A 68 7.31 -3.85 1.88
N CYS A 69 6.10 -3.30 1.78
CA CYS A 69 5.57 -2.31 2.72
C CYS A 69 4.42 -2.94 3.52
N THR A 70 4.59 -3.20 4.81
CA THR A 70 3.55 -3.83 5.66
C THR A 70 2.35 -2.92 5.96
N ALA A 71 2.52 -1.61 5.75
CA ALA A 71 1.45 -0.62 5.90
C ALA A 71 0.60 -0.45 4.62
N PHE A 72 0.90 -1.17 3.54
CA PHE A 72 0.13 -1.06 2.30
C PHE A 72 -1.33 -1.48 2.47
N ARG A 73 -2.24 -0.74 1.83
CA ARG A 73 -3.69 -0.98 1.82
C ARG A 73 -4.21 -0.82 0.40
N THR A 74 -5.02 -1.77 -0.06
CA THR A 74 -5.62 -1.78 -1.41
C THR A 74 -6.97 -1.10 -1.48
N GLU A 75 -7.72 -1.11 -0.38
CA GLU A 75 -9.06 -0.52 -0.29
C GLU A 75 -8.97 0.74 0.56
N ALA A 76 -9.44 1.86 0.02
CA ALA A 76 -9.75 3.00 0.86
C ALA A 76 -11.00 2.64 1.65
N GLU A 77 -10.91 2.64 2.98
CA GLU A 77 -12.10 2.70 3.82
C GLU A 77 -12.81 4.03 3.52
N SER A 78 -13.67 4.00 2.50
CA SER A 78 -14.46 5.18 2.14
C SER A 78 -15.81 5.05 2.84
N GLU A 79 -15.98 5.79 3.93
CA GLU A 79 -17.33 6.24 4.25
C GLU A 79 -17.82 7.09 3.07
N PRO A 80 -19.05 6.87 2.59
CA PRO A 80 -19.61 7.65 1.51
C PRO A 80 -19.60 9.13 1.89
N ARG A 81 -19.02 9.97 1.01
CA ARG A 81 -18.94 11.43 1.21
C ARG A 81 -20.33 12.05 1.46
N CYS A 82 -21.39 11.45 0.93
CA CYS A 82 -22.77 11.79 1.19
C CYS A 82 -23.59 10.50 1.36
N ARG A 83 -24.26 10.33 2.51
CA ARG A 83 -25.09 9.14 2.80
C ARG A 83 -26.40 9.12 2.00
N GLU A 84 -26.83 10.27 1.50
CA GLU A 84 -28.08 10.42 0.72
C GLU A 84 -27.92 10.05 -0.77
N THR A 85 -26.70 9.74 -1.24
CA THR A 85 -26.44 9.40 -2.65
C THR A 85 -26.05 7.94 -2.86
N LEU A 86 -26.28 7.08 -1.87
CA LEU A 86 -25.96 5.65 -1.96
C LEU A 86 -26.74 4.94 -3.06
N ASP A 87 -28.01 5.32 -3.24
CA ASP A 87 -28.95 4.80 -4.23
C ASP A 87 -28.52 5.06 -5.69
N MET A 88 -27.65 6.05 -5.93
CA MET A 88 -27.10 6.34 -7.26
C MET A 88 -26.09 5.27 -7.72
N PHE A 89 -25.56 4.45 -6.81
CA PHE A 89 -24.54 3.44 -7.10
C PHE A 89 -25.01 1.98 -6.88
N ASP A 90 -26.24 1.77 -6.39
CA ASP A 90 -26.86 0.47 -6.06
C ASP A 90 -27.29 -0.41 -7.27
N ARG A 91 -26.59 -0.38 -8.41
CA ARG A 91 -26.92 -1.23 -9.59
C ARG A 91 -25.91 -2.33 -9.93
N LEU A 92 -25.05 -2.75 -8.99
CA LEU A 92 -24.01 -3.75 -9.27
C LEU A 92 -24.22 -5.14 -8.65
N GLU A 93 -25.21 -5.35 -7.79
CA GLU A 93 -25.45 -6.69 -7.22
C GLU A 93 -26.41 -7.56 -8.05
N ASP A 94 -27.10 -6.99 -9.05
CA ASP A 94 -28.18 -7.68 -9.79
C ASP A 94 -27.88 -7.90 -11.28
N GLN A 95 -26.61 -7.84 -11.70
CA GLN A 95 -26.24 -8.21 -13.07
C GLN A 95 -25.95 -9.71 -13.16
N PRO A 96 -26.77 -10.52 -13.87
CA PRO A 96 -26.38 -11.89 -14.15
C PRO A 96 -25.07 -11.87 -14.95
N ALA A 97 -24.11 -12.71 -14.52
CA ALA A 97 -22.79 -12.84 -15.14
C ALA A 97 -22.92 -12.90 -16.68
N GLN A 98 -22.37 -11.89 -17.36
CA GLN A 98 -22.35 -11.89 -18.83
C GLN A 98 -21.54 -13.09 -19.32
N PRO A 99 -22.09 -13.96 -20.20
CA PRO A 99 -21.30 -15.05 -20.73
C PRO A 99 -20.14 -14.49 -21.55
N ARG A 100 -18.92 -14.94 -21.24
CA ARG A 100 -17.71 -14.60 -22.00
C ARG A 100 -17.95 -15.04 -23.45
N ARG A 101 -17.98 -14.07 -24.37
CA ARG A 101 -18.00 -14.38 -25.81
C ARG A 101 -16.77 -15.22 -26.13
N ALA A 102 -16.99 -16.47 -26.53
CA ALA A 102 -15.97 -17.28 -27.17
C ALA A 102 -15.59 -16.59 -28.49
N GLN A 103 -14.29 -16.37 -28.69
CA GLN A 103 -13.72 -15.95 -29.98
C GLN A 103 -13.71 -17.13 -30.93
#